data_AF-A0A0M8Y8T0-F1
#
_entry.id   AF-A0A0M8Y8T0-F1
#
_cell.length_a   1.000
_cell.length_b   1.000
_cell.length_c   1.000
_cell.angle_alpha   90.00
_cell.angle_beta   90.00
_cell.angle_gamma   90.00
#
_symmetry.space_group_name_H-M   'P 1'
#
loop_
_entity.id
_entity.type
_entity.pdbx_description
1 polymer ?
#
loop_
_entity_poly.entity_id
_entity_poly.type
_entity_poly.pdbx_seq_one_letter_code
_entity_poly.pdbx_strand_id
1 'polypeptide(L)'
;MSTDEGTTARGELSAEQEEDLVEAMLRHQVGIDPHHVGTVLDVAAVGLVNSAWRNSPVEDWHAGDGPLSDGNMLRINSHTTHRVRDMIRRWRTDCGIDAHSRTTELDELDIAAVDWLVGRLCRWLIDPVRKLPTGVTLADLAGDDLDEFTDHVTATLGGVANLAEDHSTHYAFRRVAAHGGLACRHWWGTPTWPGLVDRFVNALDDPTDPHWGQDGQRYSRLPPRPRRIKDSAGLRRLRLRHPWKLDETSANYLVTAGIGYLRDPVPPLTTTPTTGEG
;
A
#
# COMPACT_ATOMS: atom_id res chain seq x y z
N MET A 1 -21.05 -50.26 -18.08
CA MET A 1 -20.16 -49.86 -16.97
C MET A 1 -19.62 -48.49 -17.34
N SER A 2 -20.12 -47.48 -16.64
CA SER A 2 -19.84 -46.07 -16.89
C SER A 2 -18.40 -45.76 -16.53
N THR A 3 -17.69 -45.12 -17.44
CA THR A 3 -16.43 -44.43 -17.16
C THR A 3 -16.75 -43.17 -16.37
N ASP A 4 -16.04 -43.05 -15.27
CA ASP A 4 -16.08 -41.97 -14.28
C ASP A 4 -15.51 -40.69 -14.92
N GLU A 5 -16.36 -39.68 -15.10
CA GLU A 5 -15.98 -38.38 -15.62
C GLU A 5 -15.35 -37.54 -14.52
N GLY A 6 -14.23 -36.92 -14.89
CA GLY A 6 -13.37 -36.13 -14.02
C GLY A 6 -14.12 -35.08 -13.20
N THR A 7 -13.94 -35.18 -11.89
CA THR A 7 -14.14 -34.07 -10.97
C THR A 7 -13.08 -33.00 -11.28
N THR A 8 -13.41 -31.98 -12.05
CA THR A 8 -12.58 -30.78 -12.19
C THR A 8 -12.75 -29.88 -10.98
N ALA A 9 -11.61 -29.36 -10.53
CA ALA A 9 -11.44 -28.53 -9.35
C ALA A 9 -12.27 -27.23 -9.41
N ARG A 10 -12.54 -26.68 -8.23
CA ARG A 10 -13.11 -25.36 -7.93
C ARG A 10 -12.71 -24.34 -9.03
N GLY A 11 -13.68 -23.95 -9.86
CA GLY A 11 -13.45 -23.28 -11.15
C GLY A 11 -12.50 -22.08 -11.07
N GLU A 12 -11.40 -22.16 -11.82
CA GLU A 12 -10.48 -21.05 -12.06
C GLU A 12 -11.16 -20.00 -12.94
N LEU A 13 -10.97 -18.72 -12.62
CA LEU A 13 -11.47 -17.61 -13.45
C LEU A 13 -10.69 -17.57 -14.78
N SER A 14 -11.36 -17.22 -15.87
CA SER A 14 -10.64 -16.84 -17.10
C SER A 14 -9.85 -15.53 -16.89
N ALA A 15 -8.87 -15.27 -17.75
CA ALA A 15 -8.10 -14.02 -17.70
C ALA A 15 -8.99 -12.77 -17.80
N GLU A 16 -9.98 -12.79 -18.71
CA GLU A 16 -10.98 -11.72 -18.86
C GLU A 16 -11.80 -11.53 -17.57
N GLN A 17 -12.24 -12.62 -16.93
CA GLN A 17 -12.96 -12.54 -15.66
C GLN A 17 -12.08 -11.99 -14.51
N GLU A 18 -10.79 -12.29 -14.51
CA GLU A 18 -9.85 -11.75 -13.52
C GLU A 18 -9.61 -10.25 -13.75
N GLU A 19 -9.47 -9.82 -15.01
CA GLU A 19 -9.36 -8.41 -15.38
C GLU A 19 -10.59 -7.59 -14.97
N ASP A 20 -11.80 -8.09 -15.30
CA ASP A 20 -13.07 -7.48 -14.92
C ASP A 20 -13.21 -7.37 -13.39
N LEU A 21 -12.80 -8.42 -12.68
CA LEU A 21 -12.82 -8.42 -11.22
C LEU A 21 -11.87 -7.38 -10.64
N VAL A 22 -10.63 -7.29 -11.15
CA VAL A 22 -9.66 -6.28 -10.73
C VAL A 22 -10.20 -4.88 -11.00
N GLU A 23 -10.81 -4.65 -12.17
CA GLU A 23 -11.44 -3.38 -12.49
C GLU A 23 -12.55 -3.02 -11.48
N ALA A 24 -13.45 -3.97 -11.20
CA ALA A 24 -14.53 -3.78 -10.24
C ALA A 24 -14.00 -3.50 -8.82
N MET A 25 -12.95 -4.18 -8.38
CA MET A 25 -12.30 -3.93 -7.09
C MET A 25 -11.75 -2.51 -7.01
N LEU A 26 -11.02 -2.06 -8.03
CA LEU A 26 -10.46 -0.71 -8.09
C LEU A 26 -11.56 0.36 -8.03
N ARG A 27 -12.63 0.18 -8.81
CA ARG A 27 -13.73 1.13 -8.89
C ARG A 27 -14.55 1.19 -7.62
N HIS A 28 -14.98 0.04 -7.11
CA HIS A 28 -16.01 -0.04 -6.07
C HIS A 28 -15.45 -0.16 -4.65
N GLN A 29 -14.31 -0.82 -4.48
CA GLN A 29 -13.75 -1.11 -3.16
C GLN A 29 -12.59 -0.18 -2.79
N VAL A 30 -11.71 0.09 -3.76
CA VAL A 30 -10.60 1.03 -3.58
C VAL A 30 -11.07 2.47 -3.76
N GLY A 31 -12.01 2.71 -4.68
CA GLY A 31 -12.60 4.02 -4.94
C GLY A 31 -11.73 4.89 -5.84
N ILE A 32 -11.09 4.30 -6.86
CA ILE A 32 -10.37 5.03 -7.92
C ILE A 32 -10.96 4.73 -9.29
N ASP A 33 -10.70 5.61 -10.27
CA ASP A 33 -10.98 5.29 -11.67
C ASP A 33 -9.93 4.29 -12.20
N PRO A 34 -10.30 3.04 -12.54
CA PRO A 34 -9.37 2.04 -13.04
C PRO A 34 -8.83 2.36 -14.43
N HIS A 35 -9.43 3.31 -15.17
CA HIS A 35 -8.92 3.72 -16.48
C HIS A 35 -7.95 4.90 -16.41
N HIS A 36 -7.76 5.51 -15.25
CA HIS A 36 -6.90 6.70 -15.13
C HIS A 36 -5.50 6.30 -14.65
N VAL A 37 -4.50 6.42 -15.55
CA VAL A 37 -3.16 5.86 -15.30
C VAL A 37 -2.49 6.47 -14.07
N GLY A 38 -2.65 7.77 -13.83
CA GLY A 38 -2.07 8.45 -12.68
C GLY A 38 -2.57 7.89 -11.34
N THR A 39 -3.87 7.66 -11.21
CA THR A 39 -4.46 7.13 -9.97
C THR A 39 -4.11 5.67 -9.75
N VAL A 40 -4.11 4.85 -10.81
CA VAL A 40 -3.72 3.44 -10.72
C VAL A 40 -2.25 3.31 -10.30
N LEU A 41 -1.34 4.04 -10.94
CA LEU A 41 0.09 3.98 -10.60
C LEU A 41 0.40 4.51 -9.19
N ASP A 42 -0.32 5.55 -8.73
CA ASP A 42 -0.16 6.05 -7.36
C ASP A 42 -0.56 4.99 -6.33
N VAL A 43 -1.66 4.26 -6.54
CA VAL A 43 -2.08 3.17 -5.64
C VAL A 43 -1.20 1.93 -5.82
N ALA A 44 -0.74 1.63 -7.04
CA ALA A 44 0.21 0.55 -7.29
C ALA A 44 1.50 0.73 -6.49
N ALA A 45 1.99 1.96 -6.31
CA ALA A 45 3.12 2.21 -5.42
C ALA A 45 2.88 1.72 -3.97
N VAL A 46 1.64 1.81 -3.47
CA VAL A 46 1.29 1.26 -2.15
C VAL A 46 1.38 -0.27 -2.19
N GLY A 47 0.84 -0.88 -3.24
CA GLY A 47 0.91 -2.33 -3.46
C GLY A 47 2.33 -2.85 -3.53
N LEU A 48 3.20 -2.22 -4.32
CA LEU A 48 4.62 -2.57 -4.43
C LEU A 48 5.34 -2.47 -3.08
N VAL A 49 5.08 -1.43 -2.31
CA VAL A 49 5.68 -1.30 -0.96
C VAL A 49 5.12 -2.34 -0.01
N ASN A 50 3.83 -2.67 -0.12
CA ASN A 50 3.26 -3.73 0.70
C ASN A 50 3.92 -5.08 0.40
N SER A 51 4.04 -5.45 -0.87
CA SER A 51 4.59 -6.76 -1.26
C SER A 51 6.10 -6.84 -1.09
N ALA A 52 6.86 -5.84 -1.57
CA ALA A 52 8.32 -5.92 -1.61
C ALA A 52 9.00 -5.45 -0.31
N TRP A 53 8.36 -4.57 0.46
CA TRP A 53 8.93 -4.10 1.72
C TRP A 53 8.20 -4.67 2.94
N ARG A 54 6.88 -4.48 3.06
CA ARG A 54 6.18 -4.82 4.31
C ARG A 54 6.06 -6.32 4.52
N ASN A 55 5.59 -7.05 3.51
CA ASN A 55 5.38 -8.50 3.56
C ASN A 55 6.68 -9.21 3.16
N SER A 56 7.74 -8.96 3.93
CA SER A 56 9.10 -9.44 3.69
C SER A 56 9.75 -9.77 5.05
N PRO A 57 11.06 -10.12 5.13
CA PRO A 57 11.78 -10.26 6.41
C PRO A 57 11.64 -9.05 7.35
N VAL A 58 11.25 -7.88 6.84
CA VAL A 58 10.85 -6.71 7.64
C VAL A 58 9.76 -7.02 8.68
N GLU A 59 8.89 -8.01 8.46
CA GLU A 59 7.91 -8.43 9.47
C GLU A 59 8.60 -9.03 10.71
N ASP A 60 9.67 -9.79 10.52
CA ASP A 60 10.46 -10.36 11.61
C ASP A 60 11.27 -9.28 12.32
N TRP A 61 11.79 -8.28 11.59
CA TRP A 61 12.44 -7.11 12.18
C TRP A 61 11.50 -6.25 13.04
N HIS A 62 10.19 -6.41 12.82
CA HIS A 62 9.14 -5.72 13.57
C HIS A 62 8.52 -6.58 14.67
N ALA A 63 8.57 -7.90 14.55
CA ALA A 63 7.96 -8.82 15.50
C ALA A 63 8.72 -8.85 16.84
N GLY A 64 7.97 -9.03 17.93
CA GLY A 64 8.53 -9.23 19.27
C GLY A 64 9.49 -8.11 19.70
N ASP A 65 10.72 -8.50 20.03
CA ASP A 65 11.79 -7.59 20.47
C ASP A 65 12.66 -7.09 19.28
N GLY A 66 12.15 -7.17 18.05
CA GLY A 66 12.83 -6.70 16.85
C GLY A 66 13.14 -5.20 16.84
N PRO A 67 14.08 -4.75 15.99
CA PRO A 67 14.54 -3.36 15.97
C PRO A 67 13.50 -2.33 15.50
N LEU A 68 12.39 -2.75 14.90
CA LEU A 68 11.36 -1.84 14.38
C LEU A 68 10.15 -1.74 15.31
N SER A 69 10.03 -0.59 15.96
CA SER A 69 8.76 -0.20 16.60
C SER A 69 7.64 0.01 15.57
N ASP A 70 6.40 -0.08 16.04
CA ASP A 70 5.19 0.30 15.30
C ASP A 70 5.28 1.68 14.65
N GLY A 71 5.81 2.66 15.40
CA GLY A 71 6.04 4.02 14.91
C GLY A 71 7.07 4.06 13.78
N ASN A 72 8.10 3.21 13.83
CA ASN A 72 9.07 3.07 12.75
C ASN A 72 8.42 2.48 11.50
N MET A 73 7.60 1.43 11.64
CA MET A 73 6.84 0.85 10.53
C MET A 73 5.98 1.89 9.82
N LEU A 74 5.22 2.69 10.58
CA LEU A 74 4.40 3.77 10.03
C LEU A 74 5.23 4.77 9.21
N ARG A 75 6.38 5.18 9.75
CA ARG A 75 7.26 6.19 9.13
C ARG A 75 7.93 5.63 7.87
N ILE A 76 8.50 4.42 7.96
CA ILE A 76 9.22 3.79 6.87
C ILE A 76 8.26 3.44 5.74
N ASN A 77 7.12 2.79 6.00
CA ASN A 77 6.14 2.44 4.96
C ASN A 77 5.66 3.68 4.21
N SER A 78 5.38 4.78 4.92
CA SER A 78 4.95 6.02 4.30
C SER A 78 6.06 6.67 3.45
N HIS A 79 7.30 6.68 3.94
CA HIS A 79 8.44 7.22 3.20
C HIS A 79 8.73 6.39 1.95
N THR A 80 8.76 5.07 2.08
CA THR A 80 9.01 4.15 0.98
C THR A 80 7.91 4.31 -0.08
N THR A 81 6.64 4.40 0.33
CA THR A 81 5.52 4.67 -0.60
C THR A 81 5.72 6.00 -1.32
N HIS A 82 6.11 7.06 -0.61
CA HIS A 82 6.38 8.36 -1.24
C HIS A 82 7.50 8.27 -2.29
N ARG A 83 8.61 7.61 -1.97
CA ARG A 83 9.75 7.47 -2.88
C ARG A 83 9.42 6.60 -4.09
N VAL A 84 8.73 5.49 -3.90
CA VAL A 84 8.27 4.62 -5.00
C VAL A 84 7.32 5.39 -5.92
N ARG A 85 6.37 6.17 -5.38
CA ARG A 85 5.50 7.06 -6.18
C ARG A 85 6.30 8.06 -7.00
N ASP A 86 7.27 8.74 -6.40
CA ASP A 86 8.10 9.71 -7.12
C ASP A 86 8.87 9.05 -8.27
N MET A 87 9.36 7.82 -8.06
CA MET A 87 10.06 7.06 -9.09
C MET A 87 9.13 6.64 -10.23
N ILE A 88 7.94 6.13 -9.91
CA ILE A 88 6.93 5.74 -10.91
C ILE A 88 6.42 6.95 -11.70
N ARG A 89 6.16 8.09 -11.04
CA ARG A 89 5.71 9.32 -11.70
C ARG A 89 6.76 9.87 -12.67
N ARG A 90 8.05 9.81 -12.28
CA ARG A 90 9.17 10.17 -13.15
C ARG A 90 9.25 9.23 -14.34
N TRP A 91 9.27 7.92 -14.10
CA TRP A 91 9.25 6.91 -15.16
C TRP A 91 8.10 7.12 -16.14
N ARG A 92 6.87 7.29 -15.65
CA ARG A 92 5.69 7.57 -16.49
C ARG A 92 5.89 8.81 -17.37
N THR A 93 6.45 9.88 -16.80
CA THR A 93 6.75 11.11 -17.52
C THR A 93 7.86 10.90 -18.55
N ASP A 94 8.91 10.16 -18.20
CA ASP A 94 10.03 9.82 -19.10
C ASP A 94 9.55 8.95 -20.28
N CYS A 95 8.52 8.13 -20.07
CA CYS A 95 7.83 7.36 -21.10
C CYS A 95 6.81 8.17 -21.93
N GLY A 96 6.63 9.47 -21.64
CA GLY A 96 5.69 10.32 -22.37
C GLY A 96 4.21 10.10 -22.04
N ILE A 97 3.90 9.36 -20.97
CA ILE A 97 2.51 9.07 -20.56
C ILE A 97 2.01 10.16 -19.60
N ASP A 98 0.91 10.81 -19.98
CA ASP A 98 0.28 11.84 -19.14
C ASP A 98 -0.43 11.23 -17.92
N ALA A 99 -0.61 12.00 -16.86
CA ALA A 99 -1.35 11.52 -15.70
C ALA A 99 -2.80 11.15 -16.03
N HIS A 100 -3.41 11.84 -16.99
CA HIS A 100 -4.79 11.74 -17.45
C HIS A 100 -5.01 10.77 -18.61
N SER A 101 -3.94 10.15 -19.10
CA SER A 101 -4.00 9.06 -20.07
C SER A 101 -4.79 7.85 -19.55
N ARG A 102 -5.27 7.05 -20.51
CA ARG A 102 -5.92 5.78 -20.19
C ARG A 102 -4.89 4.77 -19.71
N THR A 103 -5.26 3.89 -18.77
CA THR A 103 -4.35 2.83 -18.30
C THR A 103 -3.87 1.91 -19.41
N THR A 104 -4.69 1.66 -20.44
CA THR A 104 -4.31 0.83 -21.60
C THR A 104 -3.17 1.42 -22.43
N GLU A 105 -2.88 2.73 -22.31
CA GLU A 105 -1.69 3.33 -22.96
C GLU A 105 -0.37 2.79 -22.37
N LEU A 106 -0.41 2.16 -21.18
CA LEU A 106 0.75 1.45 -20.64
C LEU A 106 1.17 0.25 -21.51
N ASP A 107 0.26 -0.31 -22.31
CA ASP A 107 0.56 -1.47 -23.17
C ASP A 107 1.34 -1.07 -24.43
N GLU A 108 1.42 0.22 -24.73
CA GLU A 108 2.24 0.75 -25.82
C GLU A 108 3.73 0.81 -25.44
N LEU A 109 4.05 0.58 -24.16
CA LEU A 109 5.42 0.52 -23.67
C LEU A 109 6.06 -0.83 -24.00
N ASP A 110 7.32 -0.77 -24.44
CA ASP A 110 8.18 -1.96 -24.47
C ASP A 110 8.36 -2.52 -23.06
N ILE A 111 8.37 -3.84 -22.92
CA ILE A 111 8.65 -4.52 -21.65
C ILE A 111 9.98 -4.06 -21.04
N ALA A 112 10.96 -3.70 -21.88
CA ALA A 112 12.22 -3.11 -21.44
C ALA A 112 12.04 -1.82 -20.60
N ALA A 113 10.98 -1.05 -20.83
CA ALA A 113 10.66 0.13 -20.03
C ALA A 113 10.13 -0.26 -18.63
N VAL A 114 9.38 -1.35 -18.53
CA VAL A 114 8.89 -1.91 -17.26
C VAL A 114 10.06 -2.51 -16.47
N ASP A 115 10.91 -3.30 -17.12
CA ASP A 115 12.14 -3.85 -16.54
C ASP A 115 13.06 -2.76 -16.00
N TRP A 116 13.18 -1.65 -16.74
CA TRP A 116 13.96 -0.52 -16.28
C TRP A 116 13.41 0.09 -14.99
N LEU A 117 12.08 0.26 -14.89
CA LEU A 117 11.44 0.74 -13.66
C LEU A 117 11.66 -0.24 -12.51
N VAL A 118 11.39 -1.52 -12.74
CA VAL A 118 11.56 -2.59 -11.75
C VAL A 118 13.00 -2.64 -11.26
N GLY A 119 13.98 -2.68 -12.15
CA GLY A 119 15.40 -2.67 -11.80
C GLY A 119 15.81 -1.41 -11.03
N ARG A 120 15.21 -0.25 -11.34
CA ARG A 120 15.46 0.99 -10.59
C ARG A 120 14.86 0.93 -9.18
N LEU A 121 13.66 0.38 -9.02
CA LEU A 121 13.01 0.17 -7.73
C LEU A 121 13.79 -0.84 -6.87
N CYS A 122 14.18 -1.99 -7.44
CA CYS A 122 15.01 -3.00 -6.78
C CYS A 122 16.28 -2.36 -6.23
N ARG A 123 17.09 -1.73 -7.10
CA ARG A 123 18.36 -1.10 -6.69
C ARG A 123 18.18 -0.10 -5.56
N TRP A 124 17.10 0.69 -5.57
CA TRP A 124 16.85 1.65 -4.50
C TRP A 124 16.34 1.01 -3.21
N LEU A 125 15.54 -0.05 -3.30
CA LEU A 125 15.00 -0.74 -2.12
C LEU A 125 16.07 -1.51 -1.35
N ILE A 126 16.98 -2.19 -2.06
CA ILE A 126 18.00 -3.08 -1.48
C ILE A 126 19.34 -2.37 -1.22
N ASP A 127 19.45 -1.08 -1.53
CA ASP A 127 20.70 -0.34 -1.33
C ASP A 127 21.11 -0.38 0.15
N PRO A 128 22.23 -1.05 0.52
CA PRO A 128 22.63 -1.21 1.91
C PRO A 128 22.87 0.13 2.60
N VAL A 129 23.30 1.15 1.85
CA VAL A 129 23.56 2.50 2.42
C VAL A 129 22.32 3.39 2.43
N ARG A 130 21.16 2.88 1.99
CA ARG A 130 19.89 3.61 2.02
C ARG A 130 19.54 4.02 3.44
N LYS A 131 19.55 5.33 3.69
CA LYS A 131 19.11 5.89 4.97
C LYS A 131 17.59 5.85 5.11
N LEU A 132 17.13 5.18 6.16
CA LEU A 132 15.71 5.11 6.53
C LEU A 132 15.30 6.38 7.29
N PRO A 133 13.99 6.70 7.39
CA PRO A 133 13.50 7.81 8.22
C PRO A 133 13.93 7.76 9.68
N THR A 134 14.32 6.59 10.19
CA THR A 134 14.88 6.38 11.53
C THR A 134 16.33 6.87 11.67
N GLY A 135 17.04 7.11 10.57
CA GLY A 135 18.42 7.59 10.53
C GLY A 135 19.47 6.48 10.36
N VAL A 136 19.09 5.22 10.58
CA VAL A 136 19.95 4.05 10.34
C VAL A 136 19.98 3.69 8.84
N THR A 137 21.03 2.99 8.40
CA THR A 137 21.04 2.42 7.04
C THR A 137 20.19 1.15 6.96
N LEU A 138 19.90 0.69 5.75
CA LEU A 138 19.25 -0.60 5.56
C LEU A 138 20.12 -1.74 6.09
N ALA A 139 21.42 -1.71 5.82
CA ALA A 139 22.35 -2.74 6.31
C ALA A 139 22.41 -2.77 7.86
N ASP A 140 22.45 -1.60 8.51
CA ASP A 140 22.43 -1.53 9.98
C ASP A 140 21.14 -2.13 10.57
N LEU A 141 20.02 -2.02 9.85
CA LEU A 141 18.73 -2.54 10.29
C LEU A 141 18.58 -4.05 10.01
N ALA A 142 18.92 -4.46 8.80
CA ALA A 142 18.72 -5.83 8.31
C ALA A 142 19.75 -6.80 8.91
N GLY A 143 20.97 -6.33 9.18
CA GLY A 143 22.05 -7.19 9.65
C GLY A 143 22.28 -8.37 8.71
N ASP A 144 22.23 -9.58 9.26
CA ASP A 144 22.45 -10.83 8.52
C ASP A 144 21.29 -11.18 7.56
N ASP A 145 20.12 -10.57 7.72
CA ASP A 145 18.93 -10.83 6.89
C ASP A 145 18.92 -10.02 5.57
N LEU A 146 19.97 -9.23 5.30
CA LEU A 146 20.00 -8.34 4.13
C LEU A 146 19.94 -9.10 2.80
N ASP A 147 20.59 -10.26 2.73
CA ASP A 147 20.59 -11.09 1.52
C ASP A 147 19.20 -11.70 1.29
N GLU A 148 18.55 -12.21 2.34
CA GLU A 148 17.16 -12.71 2.27
C GLU A 148 16.19 -11.60 1.83
N PHE A 149 16.32 -10.41 2.41
CA PHE A 149 15.52 -9.25 2.01
C PHE A 149 15.76 -8.89 0.53
N THR A 150 17.00 -8.99 0.07
CA THR A 150 17.37 -8.71 -1.33
C THR A 150 16.74 -9.69 -2.30
N ASP A 151 16.78 -10.98 -1.98
CA ASP A 151 16.14 -12.03 -2.77
C ASP A 151 14.62 -11.84 -2.82
N HIS A 152 14.01 -11.53 -1.68
CA HIS A 152 12.57 -11.25 -1.59
C HIS A 152 12.15 -10.07 -2.48
N VAL A 153 12.87 -8.94 -2.40
CA VAL A 153 12.58 -7.75 -3.21
C VAL A 153 12.74 -8.06 -4.70
N THR A 154 13.80 -8.78 -5.06
CA THR A 154 14.09 -9.14 -6.45
C THR A 154 13.02 -10.04 -7.02
N ALA A 155 12.64 -11.10 -6.30
CA ALA A 155 11.57 -12.01 -6.71
C ALA A 155 10.21 -11.31 -6.80
N THR A 156 9.87 -10.49 -5.81
CA THR A 156 8.58 -9.79 -5.76
C THR A 156 8.42 -8.80 -6.90
N LEU A 157 9.43 -7.96 -7.14
CA LEU A 157 9.36 -6.96 -8.21
C LEU A 157 9.55 -7.58 -9.60
N GLY A 158 10.37 -8.63 -9.72
CA GLY A 158 10.47 -9.43 -10.94
C GLY A 158 9.13 -10.06 -11.33
N GLY A 159 8.34 -10.52 -10.35
CA GLY A 159 6.99 -11.03 -10.58
C GLY A 159 6.04 -10.01 -11.22
N VAL A 160 6.25 -8.70 -10.99
CA VAL A 160 5.46 -7.64 -11.65
C VAL A 160 5.85 -7.47 -13.11
N ALA A 161 7.15 -7.54 -13.43
CA ALA A 161 7.62 -7.52 -14.81
C ALA A 161 7.12 -8.74 -15.59
N ASN A 162 7.23 -9.95 -15.00
CA ASN A 162 6.72 -11.17 -15.61
C ASN A 162 5.21 -11.08 -15.86
N LEU A 163 4.44 -10.53 -14.91
CA LEU A 163 3.00 -10.34 -15.09
C LEU A 163 2.68 -9.35 -16.22
N ALA A 164 3.50 -8.33 -16.42
CA ALA A 164 3.36 -7.39 -17.52
C ALA A 164 3.68 -8.03 -18.88
N GLU A 165 4.68 -8.92 -18.92
CA GLU A 165 5.09 -9.67 -20.12
C GLU A 165 4.06 -10.76 -20.49
N ASP A 166 3.61 -11.54 -19.53
CA ASP A 166 2.71 -12.68 -19.74
C ASP A 166 1.27 -12.25 -20.09
N HIS A 167 0.86 -11.05 -19.65
CA HIS A 167 -0.48 -10.52 -19.86
C HIS A 167 -0.44 -9.16 -20.55
N SER A 168 -0.30 -8.10 -19.76
CA SER A 168 -0.21 -6.73 -20.23
C SER A 168 0.27 -5.81 -19.11
N THR A 169 0.95 -4.73 -19.47
CA THR A 169 1.48 -3.75 -18.51
C THR A 169 0.35 -3.10 -17.71
N HIS A 170 -0.76 -2.73 -18.36
CA HIS A 170 -1.87 -2.12 -17.65
C HIS A 170 -2.51 -3.08 -16.63
N TYR A 171 -2.66 -4.36 -16.98
CA TYR A 171 -3.21 -5.36 -16.07
C TYR A 171 -2.30 -5.56 -14.85
N ALA A 172 -0.98 -5.69 -15.07
CA ALA A 172 -0.02 -5.86 -13.99
C ALA A 172 -0.11 -4.72 -12.96
N PHE A 173 -0.14 -3.46 -13.41
CA PHE A 173 -0.27 -2.32 -12.50
C PHE A 173 -1.65 -2.21 -11.87
N ARG A 174 -2.73 -2.56 -12.57
CA ARG A 174 -4.09 -2.61 -11.98
C ARG A 174 -4.17 -3.66 -10.86
N ARG A 175 -3.61 -4.86 -11.06
CA ARG A 175 -3.57 -5.92 -10.05
C ARG A 175 -2.79 -5.48 -8.81
N VAL A 176 -1.62 -4.88 -8.99
CA VAL A 176 -0.81 -4.35 -7.89
C VAL A 176 -1.53 -3.20 -7.17
N ALA A 177 -2.22 -2.33 -7.90
CA ALA A 177 -3.05 -1.29 -7.32
C ALA A 177 -4.23 -1.85 -6.52
N ALA A 178 -4.91 -2.90 -7.00
CA ALA A 178 -5.99 -3.55 -6.27
C ALA A 178 -5.47 -4.17 -4.97
N HIS A 179 -4.33 -4.86 -5.02
CA HIS A 179 -3.67 -5.40 -3.83
C HIS A 179 -3.38 -4.31 -2.79
N GLY A 180 -2.66 -3.24 -3.17
CA GLY A 180 -2.34 -2.14 -2.26
C GLY A 180 -3.58 -1.39 -1.77
N GLY A 181 -4.53 -1.16 -2.67
CA GLY A 181 -5.78 -0.47 -2.38
C GLY A 181 -6.69 -1.23 -1.43
N LEU A 182 -6.60 -2.56 -1.34
CA LEU A 182 -7.41 -3.39 -0.45
C LEU A 182 -6.66 -3.74 0.85
N ALA A 183 -5.43 -4.25 0.76
CA ALA A 183 -4.65 -4.66 1.93
C ALA A 183 -4.23 -3.47 2.79
N CYS A 184 -3.95 -2.32 2.16
CA CYS A 184 -3.34 -1.16 2.80
C CYS A 184 -4.27 0.06 2.80
N ARG A 185 -5.60 -0.10 2.82
CA ARG A 185 -6.58 1.02 2.87
C ARG A 185 -6.26 2.09 3.91
N HIS A 186 -5.65 1.70 5.00
CA HIS A 186 -5.28 2.57 6.11
C HIS A 186 -3.87 3.17 6.00
N TRP A 187 -3.18 3.04 4.86
CA TRP A 187 -1.83 3.57 4.69
C TRP A 187 -1.84 4.94 4.04
N TRP A 188 -0.78 5.71 4.32
CA TRP A 188 -0.55 6.94 3.58
C TRP A 188 -0.48 6.66 2.08
N GLY A 189 -1.25 7.44 1.35
CA GLY A 189 -1.29 7.42 -0.10
C GLY A 189 -2.52 6.76 -0.70
N THR A 190 -3.24 5.91 0.04
CA THR A 190 -4.52 5.38 -0.47
C THR A 190 -5.60 6.48 -0.48
N PRO A 191 -6.67 6.30 -1.29
CA PRO A 191 -7.78 7.26 -1.36
C PRO A 191 -8.49 7.49 -0.02
N THR A 192 -8.50 6.47 0.85
CA THR A 192 -9.15 6.49 2.17
C THR A 192 -8.33 7.17 3.26
N TRP A 193 -7.02 7.40 3.04
CA TRP A 193 -6.14 7.99 4.04
C TRP A 193 -6.59 9.37 4.56
N PRO A 194 -7.01 10.33 3.71
CA PRO A 194 -7.42 11.64 4.22
C PRO A 194 -8.62 11.58 5.17
N GLY A 195 -9.65 10.79 4.83
CA GLY A 195 -10.82 10.59 5.69
C GLY A 195 -10.44 9.94 7.02
N LEU A 196 -9.54 8.94 6.99
CA LEU A 196 -9.04 8.28 8.19
C LEU A 196 -8.24 9.23 9.10
N VAL A 197 -7.41 10.11 8.52
CA VAL A 197 -6.68 11.14 9.28
C VAL A 197 -7.66 12.11 9.94
N ASP A 198 -8.70 12.54 9.23
CA ASP A 198 -9.70 13.47 9.76
C ASP A 198 -10.49 12.84 10.91
N ARG A 199 -10.96 11.62 10.73
CA ARG A 199 -11.66 10.83 11.76
C ARG A 199 -10.80 10.66 13.01
N PHE A 200 -9.51 10.35 12.84
CA PHE A 200 -8.58 10.12 13.93
C PHE A 200 -8.21 11.39 14.70
N VAL A 201 -7.97 12.50 14.01
CA VAL A 201 -7.67 13.78 14.67
C VAL A 201 -8.87 14.25 15.49
N ASN A 202 -10.10 14.08 14.99
CA ASN A 202 -11.30 14.37 15.77
C ASN A 202 -11.40 13.49 17.03
N ALA A 203 -11.13 12.18 16.91
CA ALA A 203 -11.12 11.27 18.06
C ALA A 203 -10.08 11.68 19.11
N LEU A 204 -8.89 12.14 18.69
CA LEU A 204 -7.83 12.58 19.62
C LEU A 204 -8.21 13.81 20.45
N ASP A 205 -9.14 14.64 19.96
CA ASP A 205 -9.60 15.85 20.64
C ASP A 205 -10.88 15.62 21.44
N ASP A 206 -11.50 14.43 21.32
CA ASP A 206 -12.69 14.02 22.06
C ASP A 206 -12.44 12.72 22.85
N PRO A 207 -12.17 12.81 24.17
CA PRO A 207 -12.00 11.65 25.04
C PRO A 207 -13.23 10.73 25.13
N THR A 208 -14.42 11.22 24.74
CA THR A 208 -15.69 10.47 24.76
C THR A 208 -16.01 9.79 23.43
N ASP A 209 -15.15 9.97 22.42
CA ASP A 209 -15.32 9.35 21.11
C ASP A 209 -15.44 7.82 21.22
N PRO A 210 -16.40 7.17 20.51
CA PRO A 210 -16.59 5.72 20.57
C PRO A 210 -15.36 4.86 20.27
N HIS A 211 -14.37 5.41 19.54
CA HIS A 211 -13.06 4.78 19.28
C HIS A 211 -12.33 4.40 20.57
N TRP A 212 -12.59 5.11 21.67
CA TRP A 212 -11.94 4.89 22.96
C TRP A 212 -12.64 3.85 23.84
N GLY A 213 -13.74 3.26 23.36
CA GLY A 213 -14.63 2.38 24.12
C GLY A 213 -15.76 3.14 24.80
N GLN A 214 -16.77 2.40 25.31
CA GLN A 214 -17.99 2.98 25.89
C GLN A 214 -17.73 4.04 26.98
N ASP A 215 -16.68 3.85 27.80
CA ASP A 215 -16.34 4.76 28.90
C ASP A 215 -15.00 5.48 28.70
N GLY A 216 -14.46 5.51 27.47
CA GLY A 216 -13.17 6.12 27.19
C GLY A 216 -11.96 5.41 27.82
N GLN A 217 -12.12 4.16 28.26
CA GLN A 217 -11.07 3.42 28.99
C GLN A 217 -9.75 3.28 28.20
N ARG A 218 -9.80 3.29 26.87
CA ARG A 218 -8.60 3.23 26.04
C ARG A 218 -7.86 4.56 26.05
N TYR A 219 -8.60 5.68 26.01
CA TYR A 219 -8.04 7.02 26.05
C TYR A 219 -7.30 7.26 27.37
N SER A 220 -7.88 6.85 28.50
CA SER A 220 -7.26 7.02 29.83
C SER A 220 -5.97 6.21 30.02
N ARG A 221 -5.76 5.16 29.22
CA ARG A 221 -4.53 4.35 29.20
C ARG A 221 -3.49 4.85 28.21
N LEU A 222 -3.80 5.84 27.38
CA LEU A 222 -2.82 6.40 26.47
C LEU A 222 -1.73 7.13 27.26
N PRO A 223 -0.47 7.05 26.80
CA PRO A 223 0.57 7.91 27.33
C PRO A 223 0.21 9.39 27.06
N PRO A 224 0.80 10.34 27.80
CA PRO A 224 0.57 11.76 27.52
C PRO A 224 0.90 12.12 26.07
N ARG A 225 0.00 12.87 25.40
CA ARG A 225 0.18 13.30 24.00
C ARG A 225 1.48 14.10 23.84
N PRO A 226 2.41 13.68 22.96
CA PRO A 226 3.68 14.35 22.76
C PRO A 226 3.51 15.81 22.33
N ARG A 227 4.38 16.70 22.86
CA ARG A 227 4.30 18.16 22.61
C ARG A 227 4.28 18.52 21.13
N ARG A 228 5.03 17.78 20.30
CA ARG A 228 5.17 18.03 18.85
C ARG A 228 3.89 17.80 18.05
N ILE A 229 2.95 17.03 18.59
CA ILE A 229 1.68 16.72 17.93
C ILE A 229 0.47 17.21 18.74
N LYS A 230 0.66 18.14 19.70
CA LYS A 230 -0.45 18.74 20.46
C LYS A 230 -1.38 19.58 19.59
N ASP A 231 -0.84 20.26 18.57
CA ASP A 231 -1.66 20.97 17.59
C ASP A 231 -2.28 19.97 16.60
N SER A 232 -3.59 19.76 16.70
CA SER A 232 -4.35 18.87 15.82
C SER A 232 -4.37 19.31 14.37
N ALA A 233 -4.43 20.62 14.09
CA ALA A 233 -4.38 21.12 12.72
C ALA A 233 -2.99 20.89 12.09
N GLY A 234 -1.94 21.11 12.88
CA GLY A 234 -0.56 20.79 12.53
C GLY A 234 -0.35 19.30 12.29
N LEU A 235 -0.84 18.44 13.19
CA LEU A 235 -0.80 16.99 13.06
C LEU A 235 -1.50 16.54 11.78
N ARG A 236 -2.73 17.01 11.53
CA ARG A 236 -3.48 16.72 10.31
C ARG A 236 -2.66 17.03 9.06
N ARG A 237 -2.12 18.26 8.94
CA ARG A 237 -1.30 18.66 7.79
C ARG A 237 -0.07 17.77 7.62
N LEU A 238 0.62 17.45 8.72
CA LEU A 238 1.80 16.58 8.71
C LEU A 238 1.45 15.18 8.23
N ARG A 239 0.33 14.59 8.69
CA ARG A 239 -0.10 13.23 8.32
C ARG A 239 -0.57 13.11 6.89
N LEU A 240 -1.18 14.16 6.34
CA LEU A 240 -1.60 14.16 4.94
C LEU A 240 -0.42 14.28 3.99
N ARG A 241 0.60 15.07 4.35
CA ARG A 241 1.70 15.41 3.42
C ARG A 241 2.96 14.57 3.63
N HIS A 242 3.39 14.43 4.87
CA HIS A 242 4.71 13.88 5.22
C HIS A 242 4.69 13.08 6.53
N PRO A 243 3.86 12.02 6.68
CA PRO A 243 3.80 11.25 7.92
C PRO A 243 5.13 10.61 8.33
N TRP A 244 6.06 10.39 7.39
CA TRP A 244 7.43 9.94 7.68
C TRP A 244 8.29 10.97 8.43
N LYS A 245 7.91 12.25 8.43
CA LYS A 245 8.60 13.33 9.17
C LYS A 245 8.19 13.41 10.64
N LEU A 246 7.27 12.58 11.11
CA LEU A 246 7.05 12.41 12.54
C LEU A 246 8.36 11.98 13.20
N ASP A 247 8.63 12.50 14.39
CA ASP A 247 9.59 11.86 15.29
C ASP A 247 9.04 10.52 15.80
N GLU A 248 9.94 9.68 16.29
CA GLU A 248 9.62 8.35 16.78
C GLU A 248 8.56 8.35 17.88
N THR A 249 8.70 9.19 18.90
CA THR A 249 7.73 9.29 20.01
C THR A 249 6.34 9.63 19.50
N SER A 250 6.24 10.62 18.60
CA SER A 250 4.97 11.01 18.00
C SER A 250 4.40 9.90 17.13
N ALA A 251 5.20 9.20 16.33
CA ALA A 251 4.72 8.10 15.49
C ALA A 251 4.21 6.92 16.32
N ASN A 252 4.94 6.50 17.36
CA ASN A 252 4.53 5.45 18.28
C ASN A 252 3.21 5.81 18.97
N TYR A 253 3.08 7.06 19.46
CA TYR A 253 1.84 7.54 20.05
C TYR A 253 0.63 7.32 19.13
N LEU A 254 0.74 7.64 17.83
CA LEU A 254 -0.40 7.49 16.89
C LEU A 254 -0.78 6.02 16.66
N VAL A 255 0.20 5.12 16.60
CA VAL A 255 -0.08 3.68 16.43
C VAL A 255 -0.70 3.11 17.70
N THR A 256 -0.16 3.44 18.88
CA THR A 256 -0.75 3.05 20.18
C THR A 256 -2.18 3.59 20.33
N ALA A 257 -2.41 4.84 19.92
CA ALA A 257 -3.73 5.47 19.86
C ALA A 257 -4.66 4.83 18.81
N GLY A 258 -4.15 3.91 18.01
CA GLY A 258 -4.97 3.04 17.19
C GLY A 258 -5.48 3.66 15.92
N ILE A 259 -4.73 4.58 15.30
CA ILE A 259 -5.11 5.17 14.01
C ILE A 259 -5.44 4.11 12.96
N GLY A 260 -4.71 2.99 12.97
CA GLY A 260 -4.93 1.86 12.07
C GLY A 260 -6.22 1.08 12.32
N TYR A 261 -6.97 1.32 13.40
CA TYR A 261 -8.22 0.62 13.71
C TYR A 261 -9.49 1.42 13.35
N LEU A 262 -9.34 2.68 12.93
CA LEU A 262 -10.44 3.53 12.45
C LEU A 262 -10.77 3.30 10.98
N ARG A 263 -10.68 2.04 10.53
CA ARG A 263 -10.93 1.69 9.12
C ARG A 263 -12.43 1.55 8.90
N ASP A 264 -12.92 2.21 7.86
CA ASP A 264 -14.25 1.89 7.35
C ASP A 264 -14.25 0.45 6.79
N PRO A 265 -15.39 -0.26 6.81
CA PRO A 265 -15.54 -1.52 6.11
C PRO A 265 -15.16 -1.40 4.63
N VAL A 266 -14.72 -2.51 4.03
CA VAL A 266 -14.54 -2.57 2.57
C VAL A 266 -15.93 -2.58 1.94
N PRO A 267 -16.24 -1.66 0.99
CA PRO A 267 -17.50 -1.72 0.27
C PRO A 267 -17.68 -3.08 -0.42
N PRO A 268 -18.91 -3.62 -0.49
CA PRO A 268 -19.15 -4.83 -1.26
C PRO A 268 -18.83 -4.58 -2.75
N LEU A 269 -18.40 -5.63 -3.46
CA LEU A 269 -18.39 -5.58 -4.91
C LEU A 269 -19.84 -5.45 -5.39
N THR A 270 -20.10 -4.51 -6.28
CA THR A 270 -21.40 -4.43 -6.93
C THR A 270 -21.55 -5.67 -7.80
N THR A 271 -22.32 -6.66 -7.35
CA THR A 271 -22.80 -7.71 -8.23
C THR A 271 -23.62 -7.02 -9.32
N THR A 272 -23.24 -7.18 -10.59
CA THR A 272 -24.03 -6.77 -11.75
C THR A 272 -25.50 -7.13 -11.51
N PRO A 273 -26.48 -6.26 -11.84
CA PRO A 273 -27.87 -6.60 -11.66
C PRO A 273 -28.13 -7.92 -12.37
N THR A 274 -28.73 -8.86 -11.66
CA THR A 274 -29.31 -10.06 -12.25
C THR A 274 -30.17 -9.57 -13.40
N THR A 275 -29.83 -9.96 -14.63
CA THR A 275 -30.76 -9.97 -15.74
C THR A 275 -31.88 -10.94 -15.36
N GLY A 276 -32.83 -10.44 -14.60
CA GLY A 276 -34.13 -11.04 -14.39
C GLY A 276 -35.00 -10.66 -15.57
N GLU A 277 -35.00 -11.54 -16.57
CA GLU A 277 -35.98 -11.63 -17.64
C GLU A 277 -37.40 -11.82 -17.07
N GLY A 278 -38.41 -11.23 -17.74
CA GLY A 278 -39.83 -11.59 -17.57
C GLY A 278 -40.79 -10.42 -17.49
#